data_AF-A0A9W7C7W1-F1
#
_entry.id   AF-A0A9W7C7W1-F1
#
_cell.length_a   1.000
_cell.length_b   1.000
_cell.length_c   1.000
_cell.angle_alpha   90.00
_cell.angle_beta   90.00
_cell.angle_gamma   90.00
#
_symmetry.space_group_name_H-M   'P 1'
#
loop_
_entity.id
_entity.type
_entity.pdbx_description
1 polymer ?
#
loop_
_entity_poly.entity_id
_entity_poly.type
_entity_poly.pdbx_seq_one_letter_code
_entity_poly.pdbx_strand_id
1 'polypeptide(L)'
;MRSLEGFATLTSPPTIFCDMDGCLCDFTKLAMQITQTPTPIPPKKLWSSIATYRKIHDGFYTDLEWLGGGEILLKGLEQYYPNLAILTGCPNGGWGGSEKYSWLASKAVASDEFKFDGIQWDDHANSRPGPSDAADDCSSALRLITCKSKLKQEFCRPGDVLIDDREDIGRRWEEAGGLFIHYKGGQYEARSCSHKLMNIRDVQL
;
A
#
# COMPACT_ATOMS: atom_id res chain seq x y z
N MET A 1 27.30 -20.89 25.68
CA MET A 1 27.50 -19.79 24.73
C MET A 1 27.26 -20.33 23.33
N ARG A 2 26.10 -20.02 22.72
CA ARG A 2 25.94 -20.20 21.27
C ARG A 2 26.44 -18.93 20.61
N SER A 3 27.29 -19.07 19.61
CA SER A 3 27.97 -17.99 18.90
C SER A 3 26.97 -17.06 18.21
N LEU A 4 27.22 -15.76 18.33
CA LEU A 4 26.56 -14.68 17.62
C LEU A 4 27.24 -14.49 16.26
N GLU A 5 27.16 -15.48 15.38
CA GLU A 5 27.66 -15.36 14.01
C GLU A 5 26.52 -15.64 13.04
N GLY A 6 26.04 -14.59 12.36
CA GLY A 6 25.03 -14.75 11.31
C GLY A 6 24.16 -13.55 10.98
N PHE A 7 24.33 -12.37 11.60
CA PHE A 7 23.68 -11.17 11.07
C PHE A 7 24.52 -10.63 9.92
N ALA A 8 24.16 -11.02 8.70
CA ALA A 8 24.58 -10.29 7.52
C ALA A 8 24.20 -8.81 7.75
N THR A 9 25.19 -7.92 7.70
CA THR A 9 24.95 -6.47 7.72
C THR A 9 23.97 -6.16 6.60
N LEU A 10 22.76 -5.70 6.94
CA LEU A 10 21.79 -5.24 5.95
C LEU A 10 22.49 -4.19 5.07
N THR A 11 22.59 -4.46 3.77
CA THR A 11 23.35 -3.61 2.83
C THR A 11 22.62 -2.29 2.53
N SER A 12 21.38 -2.15 2.97
CA SER A 12 20.53 -0.96 2.87
C SER A 12 19.55 -0.90 4.04
N PRO A 13 19.10 0.29 4.48
CA PRO A 13 18.06 0.40 5.51
C PRO A 13 16.76 -0.31 5.07
N PRO A 14 15.99 -0.86 6.02
CA PRO A 14 14.70 -1.50 5.72
C PRO A 14 13.73 -0.57 5.00
N THR A 15 13.00 -1.12 4.03
CA THR A 15 11.85 -0.45 3.39
C THR A 15 10.59 -0.65 4.22
N ILE A 16 9.82 0.42 4.38
CA ILE A 16 8.48 0.40 4.96
C ILE A 16 7.47 0.40 3.81
N PHE A 17 6.72 -0.69 3.72
CA PHE A 17 5.63 -0.86 2.77
C PHE A 17 4.28 -0.62 3.46
N CYS A 18 3.39 0.08 2.78
CA CYS A 18 2.01 0.30 3.23
C CYS A 18 1.03 -0.15 2.14
N ASP A 19 0.03 -0.96 2.46
CA ASP A 19 -1.07 -1.22 1.53
C ASP A 19 -1.92 0.03 1.32
N MET A 20 -2.70 0.02 0.24
CA MET A 20 -3.65 1.06 -0.10
C MET A 20 -5.09 0.65 0.29
N ASP A 21 -5.60 -0.46 -0.25
CA ASP A 21 -6.98 -0.90 0.01
C ASP A 21 -7.10 -1.38 1.46
N GLY A 22 -8.02 -0.84 2.26
CA GLY A 22 -8.17 -1.25 3.67
C GLY A 22 -7.11 -0.66 4.62
N CYS A 23 -6.15 0.11 4.10
CA CYS A 23 -5.18 0.86 4.89
C CYS A 23 -5.28 2.38 4.67
N LEU A 24 -5.15 2.82 3.42
CA LEU A 24 -5.28 4.23 3.06
C LEU A 24 -6.71 4.56 2.62
N CYS A 25 -7.32 3.71 1.81
CA CYS A 25 -8.63 3.98 1.23
C CYS A 25 -9.68 2.94 1.65
N ASP A 26 -10.94 3.38 1.75
CA ASP A 26 -12.05 2.54 2.22
C ASP A 26 -12.68 1.74 1.07
N PHE A 27 -11.94 0.73 0.60
CA PHE A 27 -12.40 -0.22 -0.43
C PHE A 27 -13.74 -0.87 -0.03
N THR A 28 -13.86 -1.28 1.22
CA THR A 28 -15.01 -2.04 1.72
C THR A 28 -16.30 -1.23 1.66
N LYS A 29 -16.25 0.05 2.09
CA LYS A 29 -17.42 0.92 2.05
C LYS A 29 -17.99 1.08 0.64
N LEU A 30 -17.15 1.46 -0.33
CA LEU A 30 -17.62 1.65 -1.71
C LEU A 30 -18.06 0.33 -2.34
N ALA A 31 -17.33 -0.77 -2.10
CA ALA A 31 -17.71 -2.09 -2.57
C ALA A 31 -19.09 -2.54 -2.04
N MET A 32 -19.37 -2.34 -0.75
CA MET A 32 -20.67 -2.66 -0.15
C MET A 32 -21.79 -1.79 -0.72
N GLN A 33 -21.54 -0.49 -0.97
CA GLN A 33 -22.50 0.42 -1.58
C GLN A 33 -22.86 0.00 -3.02
N ILE A 34 -21.85 -0.27 -3.85
CA ILE A 34 -22.02 -0.67 -5.26
C ILE A 34 -22.74 -2.02 -5.35
N THR A 35 -22.35 -2.98 -4.51
CA THR A 35 -22.88 -4.36 -4.59
C THR A 35 -24.17 -4.56 -3.80
N GLN A 36 -24.53 -3.60 -2.95
CA GLN A 36 -25.61 -3.69 -1.96
C GLN A 36 -25.52 -5.00 -1.15
N THR A 37 -24.30 -5.37 -0.76
CA THR A 37 -24.00 -6.65 -0.08
C THR A 37 -23.06 -6.40 1.08
N PRO A 38 -23.36 -6.87 2.30
CA PRO A 38 -22.42 -6.82 3.41
C PRO A 38 -21.22 -7.74 3.17
N THR A 39 -20.12 -7.52 3.90
CA THR A 39 -18.96 -8.40 3.82
C THR A 39 -19.22 -9.76 4.50
N PRO A 40 -18.63 -10.86 4.00
CA PRO A 40 -17.79 -10.95 2.80
C PRO A 40 -18.62 -10.94 1.49
N ILE A 41 -18.23 -10.09 0.54
CA ILE A 41 -18.89 -10.01 -0.77
C ILE A 41 -18.34 -11.14 -1.67
N PRO A 42 -19.20 -11.96 -2.31
CA PRO A 42 -18.74 -13.00 -3.23
C PRO A 42 -17.89 -12.42 -4.38
N PRO A 43 -16.68 -12.96 -4.67
CA PRO A 43 -15.75 -12.35 -5.64
C PRO A 43 -16.36 -12.09 -7.02
N LYS A 44 -17.15 -13.04 -7.55
CA LYS A 44 -17.82 -12.88 -8.84
C LYS A 44 -18.77 -11.66 -8.84
N LYS A 45 -19.56 -11.51 -7.77
CA LYS A 45 -20.48 -10.37 -7.61
C LYS A 45 -19.67 -9.08 -7.52
N LEU A 46 -18.70 -9.01 -6.60
CA LEU A 46 -17.81 -7.87 -6.39
C LEU A 46 -17.23 -7.35 -7.72
N TRP A 47 -16.51 -8.20 -8.45
CA TRP A 47 -15.82 -7.78 -9.66
C TRP A 47 -16.77 -7.46 -10.81
N SER A 48 -17.90 -8.17 -10.93
CA SER A 48 -18.92 -7.85 -11.95
C SER A 48 -19.60 -6.50 -11.71
N SER A 49 -19.89 -6.16 -10.44
CA SER A 49 -20.50 -4.89 -10.08
C SER A 49 -19.52 -3.73 -10.24
N ILE A 50 -18.26 -3.90 -9.81
CA ILE A 50 -17.19 -2.91 -10.04
C ILE A 50 -16.97 -2.68 -11.53
N ALA A 51 -16.92 -3.74 -12.34
CA ALA A 51 -16.76 -3.61 -13.79
C ALA A 51 -17.92 -2.86 -14.46
N THR A 52 -19.13 -2.91 -13.89
CA THR A 52 -20.28 -2.14 -14.35
C THR A 52 -20.19 -0.68 -13.88
N TYR A 53 -19.90 -0.46 -12.61
CA TYR A 53 -19.74 0.86 -12.00
C TYR A 53 -18.75 1.74 -12.77
N ARG A 54 -17.57 1.18 -13.07
CA ARG A 54 -16.49 1.86 -13.78
C ARG A 54 -16.80 2.31 -15.21
N LYS A 55 -17.94 1.89 -15.79
CA LYS A 55 -18.35 2.33 -17.14
C LYS A 55 -19.03 3.69 -17.14
N ILE A 56 -19.50 4.15 -15.98
CA ILE A 56 -20.29 5.38 -15.83
C ILE A 56 -19.71 6.32 -14.76
N HIS A 57 -18.53 5.97 -14.23
CA HIS A 57 -17.78 6.70 -13.21
C HIS A 57 -16.31 6.83 -13.64
N ASP A 58 -15.55 7.73 -13.02
CA ASP A 58 -14.15 8.02 -13.39
C ASP A 58 -13.17 6.88 -13.01
N GLY A 59 -13.60 5.97 -12.14
CA GLY A 59 -12.87 4.77 -11.79
C GLY A 59 -13.25 4.28 -10.40
N PHE A 60 -13.21 2.98 -10.16
CA PHE A 60 -13.57 2.46 -8.84
C PHE A 60 -12.56 2.89 -7.78
N TYR A 61 -11.26 2.79 -8.07
CA TYR A 61 -10.25 3.20 -7.10
C TYR A 61 -10.13 4.72 -7.02
N THR A 62 -10.35 5.43 -8.12
CA THR A 62 -10.35 6.91 -8.17
C THR A 62 -11.41 7.50 -7.22
N ASP A 63 -12.58 6.86 -7.12
CA ASP A 63 -13.72 7.34 -6.32
C ASP A 63 -13.63 6.96 -4.83
N LEU A 64 -12.57 6.27 -4.39
CA LEU A 64 -12.45 5.86 -3.00
C LEU A 64 -12.23 7.05 -2.07
N GLU A 65 -12.88 7.00 -0.91
CA GLU A 65 -12.60 7.91 0.19
C GLU A 65 -11.40 7.42 1.01
N TRP A 66 -10.79 8.33 1.76
CA TRP A 66 -9.85 7.96 2.82
C TRP A 66 -10.54 6.99 3.79
N LEU A 67 -9.81 5.96 4.21
CA LEU A 67 -10.19 5.18 5.38
C LEU A 67 -10.05 6.05 6.63
N GLY A 68 -10.82 5.76 7.68
CA GLY A 68 -10.93 6.64 8.86
C GLY A 68 -9.61 7.13 9.46
N GLY A 69 -8.55 6.32 9.43
CA GLY A 69 -7.18 6.69 9.82
C GLY A 69 -6.16 6.72 8.67
N GLY A 70 -6.56 6.53 7.42
CA GLY A 70 -5.65 6.37 6.28
C GLY A 70 -4.78 7.60 6.00
N GLU A 71 -5.34 8.80 6.07
CA GLU A 71 -4.58 10.05 5.89
C GLU A 71 -3.56 10.25 7.02
N ILE A 72 -3.98 10.00 8.27
CA ILE A 72 -3.11 10.06 9.45
C ILE A 72 -1.96 9.05 9.32
N LEU A 73 -2.26 7.85 8.83
CA LEU A 73 -1.27 6.80 8.60
C LEU A 73 -0.23 7.27 7.58
N LEU A 74 -0.65 7.70 6.39
CA LEU A 74 0.29 8.14 5.35
C LEU A 74 1.16 9.32 5.83
N LYS A 75 0.56 10.30 6.50
CA LYS A 75 1.28 11.46 7.04
C LYS A 75 2.30 11.06 8.11
N GLY A 76 1.95 10.10 8.97
CA GLY A 76 2.85 9.54 9.96
C GLY A 76 4.00 8.72 9.33
N LEU A 77 3.78 8.14 8.15
CA LEU A 77 4.78 7.35 7.44
C LEU A 77 5.76 8.19 6.61
N GLU A 78 5.37 9.40 6.19
CA GLU A 78 6.18 10.30 5.37
C GLU A 78 7.61 10.47 5.88
N GLN A 79 7.80 10.53 7.20
CA GLN A 79 9.12 10.65 7.83
C GLN A 79 10.12 9.52 7.48
N TYR A 80 9.62 8.39 6.98
CA TYR A 80 10.44 7.23 6.60
C TYR A 80 10.92 7.27 5.14
N TYR A 81 10.49 8.28 4.39
CA TYR A 81 10.98 8.57 3.05
C TYR A 81 12.52 8.78 3.02
N PRO A 82 13.27 8.29 2.00
CA PRO A 82 12.84 7.59 0.77
C PRO A 82 12.59 6.08 0.91
N ASN A 83 12.75 5.52 2.12
CA ASN A 83 12.52 4.09 2.38
C ASN A 83 11.04 3.77 2.60
N LEU A 84 10.11 4.59 2.10
CA LEU A 84 8.68 4.37 2.13
C LEU A 84 8.18 4.00 0.73
N ALA A 85 7.32 2.99 0.64
CA ALA A 85 6.61 2.64 -0.59
C ALA A 85 5.17 2.21 -0.31
N ILE A 86 4.26 2.56 -1.21
CA ILE A 86 2.91 1.98 -1.25
C ILE A 86 2.99 0.68 -2.04
N LEU A 87 2.60 -0.45 -1.44
CA LEU A 87 2.61 -1.77 -2.10
C LEU A 87 1.20 -2.34 -2.12
N THR A 88 0.58 -2.32 -3.29
CA THR A 88 -0.85 -2.62 -3.42
C THR A 88 -1.16 -3.67 -4.48
N GLY A 89 -2.18 -4.47 -4.20
CA GLY A 89 -2.69 -5.49 -5.09
C GLY A 89 -3.64 -4.92 -6.14
N CYS A 90 -3.51 -5.35 -7.38
CA CYS A 90 -4.41 -5.00 -8.47
C CYS A 90 -5.28 -6.20 -8.91
N PRO A 91 -6.54 -5.96 -9.28
CA PRO A 91 -7.38 -6.97 -9.91
C PRO A 91 -6.91 -7.30 -11.32
N ASN A 92 -7.42 -8.42 -11.84
CA ASN A 92 -7.21 -8.79 -13.23
C ASN A 92 -7.85 -7.77 -14.19
N GLY A 93 -7.24 -7.59 -15.36
CA GLY A 93 -7.75 -6.71 -16.42
C GLY A 93 -6.97 -5.41 -16.63
N GLY A 94 -5.92 -5.19 -15.83
CA GLY A 94 -4.91 -4.17 -16.08
C GLY A 94 -5.40 -2.73 -15.93
N TRP A 95 -6.42 -2.48 -15.14
CA TRP A 95 -6.97 -1.14 -14.93
C TRP A 95 -6.81 -0.62 -13.50
N GLY A 96 -6.57 -1.52 -12.54
CA GLY A 96 -6.48 -1.14 -11.13
C GLY A 96 -5.27 -0.26 -10.84
N GLY A 97 -4.12 -0.54 -11.47
CA GLY A 97 -2.88 0.18 -11.18
C GLY A 97 -2.97 1.66 -11.55
N SER A 98 -3.48 1.98 -12.74
CA SER A 98 -3.65 3.35 -13.18
C SER A 98 -4.66 4.13 -12.32
N GLU A 99 -5.77 3.52 -11.90
CA GLU A 99 -6.73 4.20 -11.01
C GLU A 99 -6.16 4.43 -9.60
N LYS A 100 -5.39 3.47 -9.08
CA LYS A 100 -4.70 3.61 -7.80
C LYS A 100 -3.62 4.70 -7.84
N TYR A 101 -2.88 4.78 -8.94
CA TYR A 101 -1.98 5.90 -9.20
C TYR A 101 -2.71 7.23 -9.17
N SER A 102 -3.79 7.37 -9.96
CA SER A 102 -4.59 8.60 -10.03
C SER A 102 -5.13 9.00 -8.66
N TRP A 103 -5.61 8.02 -7.89
CA TRP A 103 -6.06 8.27 -6.52
C TRP A 103 -4.93 8.82 -5.65
N LEU A 104 -3.78 8.13 -5.61
CA LEU A 104 -2.67 8.53 -4.75
C LEU A 104 -2.10 9.88 -5.17
N ALA A 105 -1.97 10.16 -6.47
CA ALA A 105 -1.56 11.47 -6.98
C ALA A 105 -2.55 12.58 -6.55
N SER A 106 -3.86 12.32 -6.64
CA SER A 106 -4.88 13.30 -6.24
C SER A 106 -4.91 13.58 -4.72
N LYS A 107 -4.48 12.62 -3.90
CA LYS A 107 -4.52 12.70 -2.43
C LYS A 107 -3.21 13.19 -1.82
N ALA A 108 -2.09 12.71 -2.35
CA ALA A 108 -0.77 12.92 -1.78
C ALA A 108 0.02 14.04 -2.51
N VAL A 109 -0.17 14.24 -3.82
CA VAL A 109 0.60 15.22 -4.60
C VAL A 109 -0.15 16.53 -4.79
N ALA A 110 -1.48 16.49 -4.95
CA ALA A 110 -2.29 17.71 -5.07
C ALA A 110 -2.55 18.42 -3.74
N SER A 111 -1.99 17.92 -2.63
CA SER A 111 -2.17 18.45 -1.28
C SER A 111 -0.86 19.04 -0.77
N ASP A 112 -0.89 20.27 -0.25
CA ASP A 112 0.25 20.91 0.43
C ASP A 112 0.59 20.24 1.78
N GLU A 113 -0.17 19.22 2.19
CA GLU A 113 0.05 18.50 3.46
C GLU A 113 1.16 17.46 3.41
N PHE A 114 1.54 16.99 2.21
CA PHE A 114 2.58 15.99 2.01
C PHE A 114 3.78 16.61 1.29
N LYS A 115 4.96 16.07 1.56
CA LYS A 115 6.27 16.51 1.06
C LYS A 115 6.74 15.71 -0.15
N PHE A 116 5.89 14.88 -0.73
CA PHE A 116 6.24 14.05 -1.89
C PHE A 116 6.21 14.89 -3.16
N ASP A 117 7.30 14.88 -3.92
CA ASP A 117 7.43 15.60 -5.18
C ASP A 117 7.01 14.69 -6.36
N GLY A 118 5.77 14.21 -6.29
CA GLY A 118 5.20 13.26 -7.25
C GLY A 118 5.15 11.81 -6.77
N ILE A 119 4.67 10.93 -7.66
CA ILE A 119 4.58 9.48 -7.46
C ILE A 119 5.43 8.79 -8.51
N GLN A 120 6.38 7.95 -8.08
CA GLN A 120 7.08 7.03 -8.97
C GLN A 120 6.31 5.71 -9.02
N TRP A 121 5.71 5.40 -10.16
CA TRP A 121 4.90 4.19 -10.33
C TRP A 121 5.72 3.04 -10.93
N ASP A 122 5.82 1.95 -10.19
CA ASP A 122 6.43 0.68 -10.61
C ASP A 122 5.34 -0.40 -10.77
N ASP A 123 5.02 -0.74 -12.02
CA ASP A 123 3.90 -1.63 -12.34
C ASP A 123 4.30 -3.07 -12.63
N HIS A 124 4.12 -3.92 -11.61
CA HIS A 124 4.25 -5.38 -11.69
C HIS A 124 2.90 -6.09 -11.84
N ALA A 125 1.80 -5.34 -11.99
CA ALA A 125 0.46 -5.90 -12.17
C ALA A 125 0.10 -6.18 -13.63
N ASN A 126 0.94 -5.77 -14.59
CA ASN A 126 0.63 -5.72 -16.03
C ASN A 126 -0.61 -4.86 -16.30
N SER A 127 -0.63 -3.67 -15.72
CA SER A 127 -1.64 -2.64 -15.98
C SER A 127 -1.46 -2.07 -17.37
N ARG A 128 -2.54 -1.50 -17.94
CA ARG A 128 -2.46 -0.68 -19.14
C ARG A 128 -1.54 0.50 -18.83
N PRO A 129 -0.77 0.99 -19.82
CA PRO A 129 0.09 2.14 -19.61
C PRO A 129 -0.74 3.29 -19.02
N GLY A 130 -0.33 3.80 -17.87
CA GLY A 130 -0.82 5.09 -17.38
C GLY A 130 -0.22 6.23 -18.21
N PRO A 131 -0.45 7.50 -17.82
CA PRO A 131 0.10 8.63 -18.56
C PRO A 131 1.59 8.43 -18.81
N SER A 132 1.96 8.58 -20.09
CA SER A 132 3.28 8.37 -20.63
C SER A 132 4.34 9.20 -19.88
N ASP A 133 5.46 8.56 -19.59
CA ASP A 133 6.77 9.16 -19.37
C ASP A 133 6.90 10.16 -18.21
N ALA A 134 7.34 9.65 -17.05
CA ALA A 134 8.22 10.37 -16.15
C ALA A 134 9.07 9.35 -15.37
N ALA A 135 9.96 8.67 -16.07
CA ALA A 135 11.13 8.04 -15.45
C ALA A 135 12.18 9.12 -15.22
N ASP A 136 11.87 10.10 -14.39
CA ASP A 136 12.89 10.92 -13.75
C ASP A 136 13.14 10.30 -12.39
N ASP A 137 14.41 9.99 -12.12
CA ASP A 137 14.92 9.54 -10.82
C ASP A 137 14.73 10.66 -9.79
N CYS A 138 13.49 10.86 -9.37
CA CYS A 138 13.11 11.88 -8.41
C CYS A 138 13.25 11.27 -7.03
N SER A 139 14.40 11.53 -6.40
CA SER A 139 14.68 11.10 -5.02
C SER A 139 13.76 11.72 -3.97
N SER A 140 12.72 12.49 -4.37
CA SER A 140 11.64 13.05 -3.55
C SER A 140 10.24 12.49 -3.87
N ALA A 141 10.08 11.64 -4.89
CA ALA A 141 8.80 11.02 -5.24
C ALA A 141 8.46 9.80 -4.36
N LEU A 142 7.20 9.67 -3.94
CA LEU A 142 6.71 8.49 -3.24
C LEU A 142 6.57 7.31 -4.22
N ARG A 143 7.12 6.15 -3.87
CA ARG A 143 7.00 4.96 -4.70
C ARG A 143 5.62 4.31 -4.55
N LEU A 144 4.96 4.05 -5.67
CA LEU A 144 3.78 3.20 -5.78
C LEU A 144 4.16 1.93 -6.53
N ILE A 145 4.03 0.78 -5.88
CA ILE A 145 4.29 -0.53 -6.47
C ILE A 145 2.96 -1.27 -6.60
N THR A 146 2.55 -1.55 -7.84
CA THR A 146 1.34 -2.33 -8.12
C THR A 146 1.71 -3.75 -8.47
N CYS A 147 1.11 -4.74 -7.82
CA CYS A 147 1.37 -6.15 -8.11
C CYS A 147 0.09 -6.98 -7.96
N LYS A 148 0.16 -8.30 -8.09
CA LYS A 148 -0.91 -9.18 -7.60
C LYS A 148 -0.74 -9.35 -6.10
N SER A 149 -1.81 -9.27 -5.29
CA SER A 149 -1.70 -9.38 -3.82
C SER A 149 -0.95 -10.63 -3.34
N LYS A 150 -1.05 -11.74 -4.09
CA LYS A 150 -0.35 -13.00 -3.81
C LYS A 150 1.17 -12.96 -4.06
N LEU A 151 1.71 -11.87 -4.61
CA LEU A 151 3.13 -11.71 -4.94
C LEU A 151 3.78 -10.63 -4.07
N LYS A 152 3.05 -9.99 -3.14
CA LYS A 152 3.61 -8.94 -2.27
C LYS A 152 4.89 -9.40 -1.56
N GLN A 153 4.91 -10.64 -1.06
CA GLN A 153 6.07 -11.20 -0.36
C GLN A 153 7.34 -11.31 -1.23
N GLU A 154 7.23 -11.27 -2.56
CA GLU A 154 8.40 -11.29 -3.46
C GLU A 154 9.18 -9.96 -3.43
N PHE A 155 8.57 -8.89 -2.92
CA PHE A 155 9.22 -7.59 -2.71
C PHE A 155 9.92 -7.50 -1.35
N CYS A 156 9.70 -8.47 -0.46
CA CYS A 156 10.21 -8.45 0.90
C CYS A 156 11.69 -8.81 0.92
N ARG A 157 12.49 -7.99 1.61
CA ARG A 157 13.82 -8.36 2.08
C ARG A 157 13.80 -8.55 3.59
N PRO A 158 14.68 -9.39 4.16
CA PRO A 158 14.81 -9.53 5.59
C PRO A 158 14.91 -8.16 6.30
N GLY A 159 14.01 -7.93 7.25
CA GLY A 159 13.91 -6.69 8.00
C GLY A 159 12.95 -5.63 7.45
N ASP A 160 12.48 -5.75 6.20
CA ASP A 160 11.46 -4.84 5.64
C ASP A 160 10.13 -4.96 6.40
N VAL A 161 9.40 -3.85 6.52
CA VAL A 161 8.12 -3.80 7.24
C VAL A 161 6.97 -3.72 6.25
N LEU A 162 5.90 -4.49 6.46
CA LEU A 162 4.62 -4.33 5.75
C LEU A 162 3.51 -3.93 6.74
N ILE A 163 2.80 -2.86 6.40
CA ILE A 163 1.55 -2.44 7.03
C ILE A 163 0.41 -2.81 6.07
N ASP A 164 -0.44 -3.75 6.47
CA ASP A 164 -1.52 -4.31 5.64
C ASP A 164 -2.68 -4.72 6.56
N ASP A 165 -3.91 -4.70 6.05
CA ASP A 165 -5.11 -5.07 6.79
C ASP A 165 -5.35 -6.58 6.78
N ARG A 166 -4.63 -7.32 5.94
CA ARG A 166 -4.85 -8.74 5.72
C ARG A 166 -3.79 -9.62 6.37
N GLU A 167 -4.22 -10.37 7.38
CA GLU A 167 -3.35 -11.31 8.10
C GLU A 167 -2.76 -12.42 7.22
N ASP A 168 -3.46 -12.85 6.16
CA ASP A 168 -2.94 -13.86 5.23
C ASP A 168 -1.78 -13.33 4.37
N ILE A 169 -1.77 -12.03 4.09
CA ILE A 169 -0.65 -11.34 3.44
C ILE A 169 0.49 -11.20 4.44
N GLY A 170 0.18 -10.73 5.66
CA GLY A 170 1.14 -10.55 6.74
C GLY A 170 1.94 -11.81 7.06
N ARG A 171 1.27 -12.96 7.19
CA ARG A 171 1.93 -14.25 7.46
C ARG A 171 2.98 -14.60 6.40
N ARG A 172 2.65 -14.40 5.13
CA ARG A 172 3.57 -14.67 4.00
C ARG A 172 4.71 -13.65 3.94
N TRP A 173 4.49 -12.43 4.43
CA TRP A 173 5.54 -11.43 4.58
C TRP A 173 6.54 -11.81 5.67
N GLU A 174 6.05 -12.26 6.82
CA GLU A 174 6.89 -12.74 7.93
C GLU A 174 7.68 -14.00 7.53
N GLU A 175 7.06 -14.93 6.80
CA GLU A 175 7.74 -16.11 6.23
C GLU A 175 8.89 -15.74 5.27
N ALA A 176 8.80 -14.59 4.59
CA ALA A 176 9.86 -14.05 3.74
C ALA A 176 10.96 -13.31 4.53
N GLY A 177 10.87 -13.25 5.86
CA GLY A 177 11.83 -12.60 6.75
C GLY A 177 11.53 -11.13 7.05
N GLY A 178 10.38 -10.62 6.61
CA GLY A 178 9.92 -9.28 6.92
C GLY A 178 9.23 -9.18 8.29
N LEU A 179 8.90 -7.95 8.67
CA LEU A 179 8.10 -7.62 9.85
C LEU A 179 6.71 -7.18 9.40
N PHE A 180 5.68 -7.60 10.12
CA PHE A 180 4.30 -7.27 9.78
C PHE A 180 3.61 -6.43 10.86
N ILE A 181 2.89 -5.39 10.44
CA ILE A 181 2.01 -4.59 11.28
C ILE A 181 0.59 -4.72 10.73
N HIS A 182 -0.25 -5.50 11.43
CA HIS A 182 -1.68 -5.58 11.12
C HIS A 182 -2.36 -4.25 11.45
N TYR A 183 -2.88 -3.58 10.42
CA TYR A 183 -3.60 -2.32 10.55
C TYR A 183 -5.11 -2.51 10.40
N LYS A 184 -5.91 -1.87 11.25
CA LYS A 184 -7.38 -2.06 11.31
C LYS A 184 -8.18 -0.83 10.87
N GLY A 185 -7.54 0.15 10.25
CA GLY A 185 -8.21 1.30 9.64
C GLY A 185 -8.53 2.49 10.57
N GLY A 186 -8.36 2.35 11.88
CA GLY A 186 -8.73 3.39 12.85
C GLY A 186 -7.65 4.46 13.07
N GLN A 187 -8.09 5.67 13.44
CA GLN A 187 -7.18 6.79 13.71
C GLN A 187 -6.23 6.54 14.89
N TYR A 188 -6.66 5.76 15.88
CA TYR A 188 -5.81 5.38 17.01
C TYR A 188 -4.70 4.43 16.54
N GLU A 189 -5.08 3.41 15.76
CA GLU A 189 -4.18 2.45 15.17
C GLU A 189 -3.17 3.12 14.24
N ALA A 190 -3.59 4.14 13.49
CA ALA A 190 -2.73 4.89 12.58
C ALA A 190 -1.58 5.55 13.35
N ARG A 191 -1.89 6.22 14.46
CA ARG A 191 -0.90 6.82 15.38
C ARG A 191 -0.03 5.76 16.07
N SER A 192 -0.60 4.61 16.39
CA SER A 192 0.14 3.49 16.99
C SER A 192 1.16 2.87 16.03
N CYS A 193 0.88 2.84 14.72
CA CYS A 193 1.80 2.30 13.72
C CYS A 193 3.15 3.02 13.72
N SER A 194 3.15 4.36 13.76
CA SER A 194 4.40 5.14 13.83
C SER A 194 5.23 4.80 15.08
N HIS A 195 4.61 4.58 16.24
CA HIS A 195 5.32 4.18 17.46
C HIS A 195 5.92 2.78 17.34
N LYS A 196 5.18 1.82 16.76
CA LYS A 196 5.70 0.46 16.51
C LYS A 196 6.91 0.50 15.58
N LEU A 197 6.87 1.33 14.54
CA LEU A 197 7.98 1.50 13.60
C LEU A 197 9.24 2.11 14.25
N MET A 198 9.08 3.08 15.16
CA MET A 198 10.22 3.61 15.93
C MET A 198 10.91 2.50 16.73
N ASN A 199 10.13 1.70 17.46
CA ASN A 199 10.66 0.60 18.26
C ASN A 199 11.35 -0.49 17.40
N ILE A 200 10.85 -0.76 16.20
CA ILE A 200 11.47 -1.73 15.28
C ILE A 200 12.85 -1.24 14.83
N ARG A 201 12.98 0.05 14.47
CA ARG A 201 14.24 0.62 14.02
C ARG A 201 15.31 0.63 15.10
N ASP A 202 14.94 0.93 16.34
CA ASP A 202 15.87 0.92 17.48
C ASP A 202 16.41 -0.49 17.80
N VAL A 203 15.78 -1.55 17.30
CA VAL A 203 16.20 -2.95 17.47
C VAL A 203 17.04 -3.46 16.28
N GLN A 204 16.94 -2.81 15.12
CA GLN A 204 17.63 -3.20 13.88
C GLN A 204 18.90 -2.38 13.59
N LEU A 205 19.17 -1.30 14.35
CA LEU A 205 20.39 -0.49 14.31
C LEU A 205 21.32 -0.83 15.48
#